data_AF-W1U8W6-F1
#
_entry.id   AF-W1U8W6-F1
#
_cell.length_a   1.000
_cell.length_b   1.000
_cell.length_c   1.000
_cell.angle_alpha   90.00
_cell.angle_beta   90.00
_cell.angle_gamma   90.00
#
_symmetry.space_group_name_H-M   'P 1'
#
loop_
_entity.id
_entity.type
_entity.pdbx_description
1 polymer ?
#
loop_
_entity_poly.entity_id
_entity_poly.type
_entity_poly.pdbx_seq_one_letter_code
_entity_poly.pdbx_strand_id
1 'polypeptide(L)'
;RDKKILTKLLNKIDQKIENSMKKMKAASFLGIILFVGIPLPTTGTWTASAIASILRMRIVEAFAGVFIGNCMAGIIVLLISYHII
;
A
#
# COMPACT_ATOMS: atom_id res chain seq x y z
N ARG A 1 0.20 17.32 39.60
CA ARG A 1 -0.97 17.95 38.97
C ARG A 1 -0.73 18.19 37.47
N ASP A 2 0.51 18.47 37.07
CA ASP A 2 0.96 18.80 35.70
C ASP A 2 0.85 17.66 34.68
N LYS A 3 0.95 16.39 35.11
CA LYS A 3 0.93 15.23 34.21
C LYS A 3 -0.36 15.12 33.40
N LYS A 4 -1.51 15.55 33.94
CA LYS A 4 -2.83 15.44 33.29
C LYS A 4 -2.96 16.26 32.01
N ILE A 5 -2.38 17.48 32.01
CA ILE A 5 -2.42 18.38 30.85
C ILE A 5 -1.48 17.86 29.75
N LEU A 6 -0.29 17.39 30.15
CA LEU A 6 0.68 16.78 29.24
C LEU A 6 0.11 15.52 28.55
N THR A 7 -0.52 14.62 29.31
CA THR A 7 -1.19 13.43 28.73
C THR A 7 -2.34 13.79 27.79
N LYS A 8 -3.08 14.87 28.07
CA LYS A 8 -4.19 15.30 27.20
C LYS A 8 -3.68 15.88 25.88
N LEU A 9 -2.53 16.56 25.90
CA LEU A 9 -1.83 17.02 24.70
C LEU A 9 -1.22 15.85 23.92
N LEU A 10 -0.51 14.94 24.59
CA LEU A 10 0.06 13.72 23.98
C LEU A 10 -1.03 12.90 23.28
N ASN A 11 -2.14 12.61 23.96
CA ASN A 11 -3.24 11.84 23.37
C ASN A 11 -3.85 12.52 22.13
N LYS A 12 -3.91 13.87 22.08
CA LYS A 12 -4.39 14.59 20.89
C LYS A 12 -3.39 14.48 19.72
N ILE A 13 -2.09 14.53 20.02
CA ILE A 13 -1.03 14.38 19.02
C ILE A 13 -1.02 12.94 18.49
N ASP A 14 -1.05 11.95 19.38
CA ASP A 14 -1.08 10.53 19.02
C ASP A 14 -2.30 10.19 18.16
N GLN A 15 -3.49 10.68 18.51
CA GLN A 15 -4.71 10.50 17.71
C GLN A 15 -4.57 11.13 16.31
N LYS A 16 -3.93 12.31 16.20
CA LYS A 16 -3.70 12.96 14.91
C LYS A 16 -2.69 12.17 14.06
N ILE A 17 -1.65 11.62 14.69
CA ILE A 17 -0.64 10.78 14.05
C ILE A 17 -1.29 9.49 13.56
N GLU A 18 -2.06 8.77 14.39
CA GLU A 18 -2.75 7.54 13.99
C GLU A 18 -3.66 7.73 12.79
N ASN A 19 -4.47 8.79 12.79
CA ASN A 19 -5.37 9.09 11.69
C ASN A 19 -4.62 9.42 10.39
N SER A 20 -3.48 10.11 10.49
CA SER A 20 -2.65 10.43 9.33
C SER A 20 -1.93 9.18 8.80
N MET A 21 -1.41 8.35 9.70
CA MET A 21 -0.75 7.08 9.41
C MET A 21 -1.71 6.10 8.71
N LYS A 22 -2.96 5.99 9.19
CA LYS A 22 -3.99 5.15 8.55
C LYS A 22 -4.23 5.55 7.09
N LYS A 23 -4.38 6.86 6.83
CA LYS A 23 -4.59 7.37 5.46
C LYS A 23 -3.38 7.10 4.57
N MET A 24 -2.18 7.41 5.05
CA MET A 24 -0.94 7.17 4.30
C MET A 24 -0.80 5.70 3.93
N LYS A 25 -1.05 4.82 4.89
CA LYS A 25 -0.95 3.38 4.72
C LYS A 25 -1.95 2.80 3.72
N ALA A 26 -3.19 3.28 3.75
CA ALA A 26 -4.20 2.91 2.75
C ALA A 26 -3.81 3.40 1.35
N ALA A 27 -3.26 4.62 1.23
CA ALA A 27 -2.78 5.15 -0.04
C ALA A 27 -1.59 4.36 -0.59
N SER A 28 -0.61 4.02 0.26
CA SER A 28 0.53 3.16 -0.11
C SER A 28 0.10 1.77 -0.56
N PHE A 29 -0.88 1.18 0.12
CA PHE A 29 -1.43 -0.13 -0.24
C PHE A 29 -2.14 -0.10 -1.61
N LEU A 30 -3.00 0.89 -1.85
CA LEU A 30 -3.64 1.10 -3.16
C LEU A 30 -2.61 1.37 -4.26
N GLY A 31 -1.59 2.18 -3.97
CA GLY A 31 -0.52 2.50 -4.90
C GLY A 31 0.23 1.26 -5.37
N ILE A 32 0.56 0.34 -4.46
CA ILE A 32 1.22 -0.92 -4.82
C ILE A 32 0.33 -1.79 -5.70
N ILE A 33 -0.95 -1.95 -5.35
CA ILE A 33 -1.88 -2.77 -6.13
C ILE A 33 -2.01 -2.22 -7.56
N LEU A 34 -2.18 -0.91 -7.69
CA LEU A 34 -2.33 -0.27 -9.00
C LEU A 34 -1.03 -0.33 -9.81
N PHE A 35 0.12 -0.12 -9.16
CA PHE A 35 1.42 -0.18 -9.81
C PHE A 35 1.74 -1.58 -10.36
N VAL A 36 1.45 -2.64 -9.59
CA VAL A 36 1.62 -4.03 -10.04
C VAL A 36 0.53 -4.45 -11.02
N GLY A 37 -0.69 -3.93 -10.84
CA GLY A 37 -1.87 -4.33 -11.61
C GLY A 37 -1.86 -3.90 -13.07
N ILE A 38 -1.13 -2.84 -13.41
CA ILE A 38 -0.92 -2.45 -14.80
C ILE A 38 0.20 -3.33 -15.38
N PRO A 39 -0.09 -4.17 -16.40
CA PRO A 39 0.89 -5.10 -16.94
C PRO A 39 1.88 -4.38 -17.85
N LEU A 40 2.72 -3.49 -17.30
CA LEU A 40 3.90 -2.97 -17.99
C LEU A 40 5.10 -3.87 -17.67
N PRO A 41 6.02 -4.08 -18.62
CA PRO A 41 7.20 -4.93 -18.41
C PRO A 41 8.09 -4.49 -17.23
N THR A 42 7.99 -3.22 -16.82
CA THR A 42 8.84 -2.60 -15.79
C THR A 42 8.10 -2.36 -14.46
N THR A 43 6.76 -2.32 -14.44
CA THR A 43 5.95 -2.06 -13.23
C THR A 43 5.48 -3.36 -12.60
N GLY A 44 6.44 -4.19 -12.19
CA GLY A 44 6.17 -5.51 -11.64
C GLY A 44 6.31 -5.58 -10.12
N THR A 45 6.17 -6.82 -9.62
CA THR A 45 6.29 -7.18 -8.20
C THR A 45 7.65 -6.80 -7.59
N TRP A 46 8.73 -6.94 -8.35
CA TRP A 46 10.10 -6.56 -8.02
C TRP A 46 10.29 -5.05 -7.76
N THR A 47 9.77 -4.17 -8.63
CA THR A 47 9.80 -2.72 -8.41
C THR A 47 8.83 -2.29 -7.30
N ALA A 48 7.67 -2.92 -7.20
CA ALA A 48 6.73 -2.70 -6.08
C ALA A 48 7.33 -3.08 -4.71
N SER A 49 8.16 -4.12 -4.66
CA SER A 49 8.86 -4.54 -3.43
C SER A 49 9.88 -3.50 -2.97
N ALA A 50 10.58 -2.86 -3.90
CA ALA A 50 11.47 -1.74 -3.58
C ALA A 50 10.68 -0.53 -3.05
N ILE A 51 9.56 -0.18 -3.68
CA ILE A 51 8.66 0.90 -3.25
C ILE A 51 8.10 0.61 -1.84
N ALA A 52 7.67 -0.63 -1.57
CA ALA A 52 7.18 -1.05 -0.26
C ALA A 52 8.23 -0.91 0.85
N SER A 53 9.50 -1.18 0.53
CA SER A 53 10.63 -1.01 1.46
C SER A 53 10.86 0.46 1.80
N ILE A 54 10.81 1.35 0.79
CA ILE A 54 10.95 2.81 0.98
C ILE A 54 9.78 3.36 1.82
N LEU A 55 8.56 2.90 1.55
CA LEU A 55 7.36 3.27 2.30
C LEU A 55 7.28 2.63 3.69
N ARG A 56 8.27 1.80 4.07
CA ARG A 56 8.32 1.03 5.33
C ARG A 56 7.02 0.30 5.62
N MET A 57 6.42 -0.28 4.58
CA MET A 57 5.21 -1.08 4.73
C MET A 57 5.51 -2.36 5.50
N ARG A 58 4.51 -2.86 6.24
CA ARG A 58 4.62 -4.17 6.88
C ARG A 58 4.67 -5.24 5.79
N ILE A 59 5.58 -6.20 5.92
CA ILE A 59 5.82 -7.26 4.92
C ILE A 59 4.51 -7.96 4.51
N VAL A 60 3.64 -8.27 5.49
CA VAL A 60 2.32 -8.87 5.24
C VAL A 60 1.40 -8.02 4.37
N GLU A 61 1.44 -6.70 4.51
CA GLU A 61 0.59 -5.77 3.74
C GLU A 61 1.17 -5.53 2.35
N ALA A 62 2.49 -5.42 2.25
CA ALA A 62 3.18 -5.35 0.97
C ALA A 62 2.92 -6.62 0.15
N PHE A 63 3.06 -7.80 0.78
CA PHE A 63 2.80 -9.08 0.14
C PHE A 63 1.35 -9.22 -0.33
N ALA A 64 0.37 -8.88 0.53
CA ALA A 64 -1.04 -8.90 0.15
C ALA A 64 -1.34 -7.96 -1.02
N GLY A 65 -0.77 -6.74 -1.02
CA GLY A 65 -0.96 -5.79 -2.11
C GLY A 65 -0.36 -6.27 -3.43
N VAL A 66 0.86 -6.81 -3.38
CA VAL A 66 1.55 -7.38 -4.55
C VAL A 66 0.79 -8.58 -5.10
N PHE A 67 0.31 -9.48 -4.24
CA PHE A 67 -0.45 -10.66 -4.65
C PHE A 67 -1.74 -10.27 -5.38
N ILE A 68 -2.51 -9.34 -4.81
CA ILE A 68 -3.77 -8.84 -5.41
C ILE A 68 -3.48 -8.15 -6.74
N GLY A 69 -2.49 -7.25 -6.78
CA GLY A 69 -2.10 -6.56 -8.02
C GLY A 69 -1.66 -7.54 -9.10
N ASN A 70 -0.87 -8.56 -8.75
CA ASN A 70 -0.37 -9.55 -9.71
C ASN A 70 -1.49 -10.46 -10.25
N CYS A 71 -2.45 -10.87 -9.41
CA CYS A 71 -3.65 -11.57 -9.87
C CYS A 71 -4.44 -10.70 -10.87
N MET A 72 -4.60 -9.41 -10.58
CA MET A 72 -5.31 -8.48 -11.47
C MET A 72 -4.59 -8.31 -12.81
N ALA A 73 -3.27 -8.11 -12.79
CA ALA A 73 -2.43 -8.05 -14.00
C ALA A 73 -2.54 -9.34 -14.82
N GLY A 74 -2.50 -10.50 -14.16
CA GLY A 74 -2.66 -11.80 -14.81
C GLY A 74 -3.99 -11.94 -15.53
N ILE A 75 -5.10 -11.50 -14.92
CA ILE A 75 -6.42 -11.51 -15.55
C ILE A 75 -6.45 -10.59 -16.78
N ILE A 76 -5.89 -9.38 -16.67
CA ILE A 76 -5.84 -8.41 -17.79
C ILE A 76 -5.04 -9.00 -18.96
N VAL A 77 -3.84 -9.51 -18.69
CA VAL A 77 -2.99 -10.13 -19.73
C VAL A 77 -3.66 -11.35 -20.33
N LEU A 78 -4.37 -12.14 -19.53
CA LEU A 78 -5.11 -13.31 -20.00
C LEU A 78 -6.22 -12.90 -20.98
N LEU A 79 -7.04 -11.90 -20.63
CA LEU A 79 -8.10 -11.39 -21.50
C LEU A 79 -7.55 -10.84 -22.83
N ILE A 80 -6.45 -10.08 -22.77
CA ILE A 80 -5.75 -9.56 -23.97
C ILE A 80 -5.21 -10.72 -24.82
N SER A 81 -4.57 -11.71 -24.19
CA SER A 81 -3.96 -12.84 -24.91
C SER A 81 -4.99 -13.68 -25.65
N TYR A 82 -6.15 -13.93 -25.04
CA TYR A 82 -7.26 -14.66 -25.65
C TYR A 82 -8.04 -13.84 -26.69
N HIS A 83 -7.66 -12.58 -26.97
CA HIS A 83 -8.39 -11.67 -27.88
C HIS A 83 -9.88 -11.56 -27.54
N ILE A 84 -10.22 -11.74 -26.26
CA ILE A 84 -11.59 -11.54 -25.73
C ILE A 84 -11.91 -10.04 -25.64
N ILE A 85 -10.86 -9.21 -25.61
CA ILE A 85 -10.87 -7.75 -25.63
C ILE A 85 -10.01 -7.28 -26.81
#